data_AF-A0A0W0MYX7-F1
#
_entry.id   AF-A0A0W0MYX7-F1
#
_cell.length_a   1.000
_cell.length_b   1.000
_cell.length_c   1.000
_cell.angle_alpha   90.00
_cell.angle_beta   90.00
_cell.angle_gamma   90.00
#
_symmetry.space_group_name_H-M   'P 1'
#
loop_
_entity.id
_entity.type
_entity.pdbx_description
1 polymer ?
#
loop_
_entity_poly.entity_id
_entity_poly.type
_entity_poly.pdbx_seq_one_letter_code
_entity_poly.pdbx_strand_id
1 'polypeptide(L)' 'MHLEILLQEQLISRKRLAAFAPGKVLPLDPGVTRCVEVRVNGQLMAVGELVQLEDRLGVELQETFQEWLPR' A
#
# COMPACT_ATOMS: atom_id res chain seq x y z
N MET A 1 -14.28 10.86 -2.29
CA MET A 1 -13.06 10.62 -1.49
C MET A 1 -12.65 9.18 -1.73
N HIS A 2 -11.43 8.96 -2.23
CA HIS A 2 -10.89 7.66 -2.58
C HIS A 2 -9.83 7.27 -1.53
N LEU A 3 -9.97 6.10 -0.91
CA LEU A 3 -9.01 5.57 0.06
C LEU A 3 -8.17 4.49 -0.63
N GLU A 4 -6.86 4.60 -0.52
CA GLU A 4 -5.88 3.68 -1.07
C GLU A 4 -5.08 3.07 0.06
N ILE A 5 -4.88 1.75 0.00
CA ILE A 5 -3.97 1.01 0.88
C ILE A 5 -2.87 0.46 -0.02
N LEU A 6 -1.72 1.12 0.00
CA LEU A 6 -0.61 0.83 -0.89
C LEU A 6 0.44 0.02 -0.14
N LEU A 7 0.56 -1.25 -0.51
CA LEU A 7 1.65 -2.10 -0.03
C LEU A 7 2.97 -1.64 -0.65
N GLN A 8 3.04 -1.52 -1.98
CA GLN A 8 4.23 -1.06 -2.68
C GLN A 8 3.88 -0.46 -4.03
N GLU A 9 4.65 0.54 -4.45
CA GLU A 9 4.64 1.09 -5.81
C GLU A 9 6.03 0.93 -6.43
N GLN A 10 6.08 0.51 -7.71
CA GLN A 10 7.34 0.34 -8.43
C GLN A 10 7.21 0.86 -9.87
N LEU A 11 8.20 1.65 -10.31
CA LEU A 11 8.40 1.91 -11.74
C LEU A 11 8.99 0.66 -12.40
N ILE A 12 8.36 0.21 -13.48
CA ILE A 12 8.81 -0.98 -14.22
C ILE A 12 8.98 -0.67 -15.71
N SER A 13 9.87 -1.40 -16.38
CA SER A 13 10.03 -1.30 -17.83
C SER A 13 8.88 -1.98 -18.57
N ARG A 14 8.60 -1.53 -19.80
CA ARG A 14 7.63 -2.18 -20.71
C ARG A 14 7.95 -3.66 -20.93
N LYS A 15 9.23 -4.03 -20.97
CA LYS A 15 9.68 -5.43 -21.10
C LYS A 15 9.28 -6.27 -19.88
N ARG A 16 9.42 -5.74 -18.66
CA ARG A 16 8.99 -6.44 -17.43
C ARG A 16 7.47 -6.62 -17.40
N LEU A 17 6.73 -5.58 -17.79
CA LEU A 17 5.26 -5.62 -17.88
C LEU A 17 4.78 -6.67 -18.90
N ALA A 18 5.41 -6.75 -20.07
CA ALA A 18 5.03 -7.72 -21.11
C ALA A 18 5.18 -9.19 -20.70
N ALA A 19 5.94 -9.47 -19.64
CA ALA A 19 6.12 -10.82 -19.09
C ALA A 19 5.05 -11.20 -18.04
N PHE A 20 4.03 -10.37 -17.81
CA PHE A 20 2.98 -10.65 -16.84
C PHE A 20 2.06 -11.74 -17.38
N ALA A 21 1.83 -12.76 -16.55
CA ALA A 21 0.98 -13.90 -16.85
C ALA A 21 0.37 -14.46 -15.55
N PRO A 22 -0.79 -15.16 -15.61
CA PRO A 22 -1.35 -15.83 -14.45
C PRO A 22 -0.33 -16.74 -13.74
N GLY A 23 -0.30 -16.69 -12.41
CA GLY A 23 0.68 -17.41 -11.59
C GLY A 23 2.05 -16.75 -11.46
N LYS A 24 2.33 -15.65 -12.18
CA LYS A 24 3.54 -14.86 -11.97
C LYS A 24 3.49 -14.16 -10.61
N VAL A 25 4.54 -14.36 -9.80
CA VAL A 25 4.74 -13.65 -8.54
C VAL A 25 5.66 -12.44 -8.77
N LEU A 26 5.24 -11.28 -8.29
CA LEU A 26 6.07 -10.08 -8.22
C LEU A 26 6.72 -10.03 -6.83
N PRO A 27 8.05 -9.94 -6.73
CA PRO A 27 8.70 -9.80 -5.44
C PRO A 27 8.36 -8.44 -4.84
N LEU A 28 8.08 -8.45 -3.54
CA LEU A 28 7.95 -7.25 -2.75
C LEU A 28 9.27 -6.98 -2.02
N ASP A 29 9.52 -5.72 -1.68
CA ASP A 29 10.71 -5.35 -0.94
C ASP A 29 10.63 -5.85 0.51
N PRO A 30 11.76 -6.21 1.12
CA PRO A 30 11.78 -6.68 2.50
C PRO A 30 11.17 -5.66 3.46
N GLY A 31 10.24 -6.10 4.31
CA GLY A 31 9.64 -5.26 5.35
C GLY A 31 8.49 -4.36 4.90
N VAL A 32 8.07 -4.45 3.63
CA VAL A 32 6.93 -3.71 3.08
C VAL A 32 5.63 -3.87 3.90
N THR A 33 5.46 -5.02 4.55
CA THR A 33 4.28 -5.29 5.38
C THR A 33 4.23 -4.42 6.63
N ARG A 34 5.34 -3.81 7.05
CA ARG A 34 5.43 -2.88 8.20
C ARG A 34 5.38 -1.41 7.80
N CYS A 35 5.27 -1.12 6.51
CA CYS A 35 5.27 0.24 5.97
C CYS A 35 4.18 0.37 4.89
N VAL A 36 2.97 -0.04 5.24
CA VAL A 36 1.80 0.09 4.37
C VAL A 36 1.33 1.54 4.41
N GLU A 37 1.26 2.18 3.25
CA GLU A 37 0.76 3.54 3.14
C GLU A 37 -0.75 3.56 3.02
N VAL A 38 -1.38 4.45 3.78
CA VAL A 38 -2.81 4.78 3.66
C VAL A 38 -2.91 6.16 3.06
N ARG A 39 -3.42 6.23 1.82
CA ARG A 39 -3.57 7.49 1.07
C ARG A 39 -5.04 7.84 0.86
N VAL A 40 -5.35 9.12 0.85
CA VAL A 40 -6.67 9.64 0.47
C VAL A 40 -6.50 10.54 -0.74
N ASN A 41 -7.14 10.18 -1.85
CA ASN A 41 -6.98 10.84 -3.16
C ASN A 41 -5.49 11.02 -3.54
N GLY A 42 -4.67 9.99 -3.34
CA GLY A 42 -3.22 10.02 -3.56
C GLY A 42 -2.38 10.75 -2.50
N GLN A 43 -2.97 11.46 -1.53
CA GLN A 43 -2.23 12.11 -0.45
C GLN A 43 -1.99 11.13 0.71
N LEU A 44 -0.74 11.02 1.19
CA LEU A 44 -0.40 10.18 2.34
C LEU A 44 -1.05 10.72 3.62
N MET A 45 -1.85 9.86 4.26
CA MET A 45 -2.60 10.19 5.48
C MET A 45 -2.13 9.38 6.69
N ALA A 46 -1.59 8.19 6.48
CA ALA A 46 -1.02 7.36 7.54
C ALA A 46 -0.03 6.34 6.98
N VAL A 47 0.81 5.80 7.87
CA VAL A 47 1.63 4.61 7.64
C VAL A 47 1.31 3.59 8.73
N GLY A 48 1.30 2.31 8.38
CA GLY A 48 0.99 1.25 9.32
C GLY A 48 1.52 -0.12 8.92
N GLU A 49 1.12 -1.12 9.69
CA GLU A 49 1.49 -2.52 9.49
C GLU A 49 0.30 -3.35 9.02
N LEU A 50 0.54 -4.21 8.03
CA LEU A 50 -0.43 -5.20 7.55
C LEU A 50 -0.62 -6.26 8.64
N VAL A 51 -1.86 -6.39 9.12
CA VAL A 51 -2.24 -7.31 10.18
C VAL A 51 -3.36 -8.25 9.71
N GLN A 52 -3.47 -9.43 10.33
CA GLN A 52 -4.64 -10.27 10.18
C GLN A 52 -5.75 -9.77 11.11
N LEU A 53 -6.91 -9.46 10.55
CA LEU A 53 -8.12 -9.09 11.27
C LEU A 53 -9.19 -10.14 11.00
N GLU A 54 -9.34 -11.10 11.92
CA GLU A 54 -10.22 -12.26 11.77
C GLU A 54 -9.90 -13.05 10.48
N ASP A 55 -10.83 -13.10 9.53
CA ASP A 55 -10.72 -13.73 8.22
C ASP A 55 -10.24 -12.78 7.11
N ARG A 56 -9.87 -11.55 7.46
CA ARG A 56 -9.47 -10.48 6.54
C ARG A 56 -8.10 -9.88 6.87
N LEU A 57 -7.57 -9.09 5.95
CA LEU A 57 -6.41 -8.25 6.20
C LEU A 57 -6.84 -6.85 6.64
N GLY A 58 -6.07 -6.26 7.55
CA GLY A 58 -6.22 -4.89 8.00
C GLY A 58 -4.87 -4.16 8.00
N VAL A 59 -4.90 -2.86 8.27
CA VAL A 59 -3.71 -2.05 8.52
C VAL A 59 -3.83 -1.45 9.91
N GLU A 60 -2.92 -1.82 10.81
CA GLU A 60 -2.76 -1.15 12.10
C GLU A 60 -1.99 0.15 11.89
N LEU A 61 -2.65 1.29 12.09
CA LEU A 61 -2.03 2.60 11.89
C LEU A 61 -0.97 2.85 12.96
N GLN A 62 0.27 3.13 12.54
CA GLN A 62 1.39 3.44 13.43
C GLN A 62 1.61 4.95 13.51
N GLU A 63 1.42 5.66 12.40
CA GLU A 63 1.54 7.12 12.31
C GLU A 63 0.42 7.70 11.44
N THR A 64 -0.11 8.86 11.82
CA THR A 64 -1.13 9.58 11.04
C THR A 64 -0.72 11.04 10.81
N PHE A 65 -0.91 11.53 9.59
CA PHE A 65 -0.59 12.90 9.18
C PHE A 65 -1.88 13.74 9.12
N GLN A 66 -2.01 14.70 10.02
CA GLN A 66 -3.26 15.46 10.21
C GLN A 66 -3.43 16.70 9.31
N GLU A 67 -2.62 16.88 8.27
CA GLU A 67 -2.68 18.10 7.44
C GLU A 67 -3.93 18.22 6.54
N TRP A 68 -4.79 17.19 6.47
CA TRP A 68 -6.00 17.20 5.64
C TRP A 68 -7.30 17.08 6.45
N LEU A 69 -7.54 18.01 7.37
CA LEU A 69 -8.90 18.29 7.81
C LEU A 69 -9.40 19.51 7.01
N PRO A 70 -10.32 19.34 6.04
CA PRO A 70 -11.04 20.49 5.52
C PRO A 70 -11.76 21.14 6.70
N ARG A 71 -11.47 22.42 6.96
CA ARG A 71 -12.21 23.23 7.93
C ARG A 71 -13.66 23.39 7.52
#